data_AF-A0A673LJ57-F1
#
_entry.id   AF-A0A673LJ57-F1
#
_cell.length_a   1.000
_cell.length_b   1.000
_cell.length_c   1.000
_cell.angle_alpha   90.00
_cell.angle_beta   90.00
_cell.angle_gamma   90.00
#
_symmetry.space_group_name_H-M   'P 1'
#
loop_
_entity.id
_entity.type
_entity.pdbx_description
1 polymer ?
#
loop_
_entity_poly.entity_id
_entity_poly.type
_entity_poly.pdbx_seq_one_letter_code
_entity_poly.pdbx_strand_id
1 'polypeptide(L)'
;MSSGALFPSLVSGSRSSSSKYLVEFRAGKMTLKGSTVTPDKRKGTVYIQQTDDSLIHFCWKDRTSGNVEDDLIIFPDDCEFKRVNQCTTGRVYVLKFKAGSKRLFFWMQEPKTDKDEEYCRNTHTHTHTLTVMFMCRGLKAQTHQHMNSSVTLSISLLSLLINSTHPY
;
A
#
# COMPACT_ATOMS: atom_id res chain seq x y z
N MET A 1 -40.38 -13.94 -43.02
CA MET A 1 -39.71 -14.16 -41.73
C MET A 1 -38.21 -14.07 -42.00
N SER A 2 -37.63 -12.88 -41.87
CA SER A 2 -36.20 -12.67 -42.11
C SER A 2 -35.50 -12.49 -40.76
N SER A 3 -34.81 -13.54 -40.32
CA SER A 3 -34.03 -13.53 -39.08
C SER A 3 -32.73 -12.77 -39.30
N GLY A 4 -32.67 -11.52 -38.82
CA GLY A 4 -31.43 -10.75 -38.71
C GLY A 4 -30.62 -11.23 -37.53
N ALA A 5 -29.41 -11.74 -37.77
CA ALA A 5 -28.45 -12.07 -36.73
C ALA A 5 -27.89 -10.77 -36.11
N LEU A 6 -28.21 -10.54 -34.85
CA LEU A 6 -27.66 -9.47 -34.03
C LEU A 6 -26.34 -9.96 -33.42
N PHE A 7 -25.20 -9.57 -34.01
CA PHE A 7 -23.90 -9.75 -33.36
C PHE A 7 -23.66 -8.56 -32.41
N PRO A 8 -23.37 -8.78 -31.11
CA PRO A 8 -23.04 -7.70 -30.21
C PRO A 8 -21.64 -7.16 -30.53
N SER A 9 -21.59 -5.84 -30.70
CA SER A 9 -20.36 -5.04 -30.85
C SER A 9 -19.37 -5.35 -29.72
N LEU A 10 -18.22 -5.93 -30.07
CA LEU A 10 -17.08 -5.99 -29.18
C LEU A 10 -16.48 -4.59 -29.10
N VAL A 11 -16.85 -3.84 -28.05
CA VAL A 11 -16.08 -2.69 -27.61
C VAL A 11 -14.67 -3.19 -27.26
N SER A 12 -13.73 -2.99 -28.18
CA SER A 12 -12.31 -3.09 -27.93
C SER A 12 -11.94 -1.94 -26.99
N GLY A 13 -12.14 -2.17 -25.70
CA GLY A 13 -11.67 -1.29 -24.65
C GLY A 13 -10.15 -1.18 -24.79
N SER A 14 -9.71 -0.06 -25.33
CA SER A 14 -8.31 0.38 -25.32
C SER A 14 -7.79 0.23 -23.90
N ARG A 15 -7.01 -0.84 -23.67
CA ARG A 15 -6.17 -0.99 -22.49
C ARG A 15 -5.03 0.02 -22.64
N SER A 16 -5.34 1.29 -22.41
CA SER A 16 -4.31 2.29 -22.18
C SER A 16 -3.44 1.76 -21.04
N SER A 17 -2.24 1.35 -21.39
CA SER A 17 -1.20 0.87 -20.49
C SER A 17 -0.59 2.04 -19.70
N SER A 18 -1.41 2.96 -19.18
CA SER A 18 -1.01 3.80 -18.06
C SER A 18 -1.18 2.91 -16.83
N SER A 19 -0.08 2.30 -16.38
CA SER A 19 -0.05 1.47 -15.18
C SER A 19 -0.74 2.21 -14.02
N LYS A 20 -1.95 1.75 -13.67
CA LYS A 20 -2.76 2.25 -12.54
C LYS A 20 -1.97 2.26 -11.23
N TYR A 21 -0.97 1.40 -11.13
CA TYR A 21 -0.15 1.20 -9.95
C TYR A 21 1.22 1.83 -10.14
N LEU A 22 1.69 2.53 -9.11
CA LEU A 22 3.03 3.10 -9.04
C LEU A 22 4.08 1.99 -8.94
N VAL A 23 3.74 0.94 -8.20
CA VAL A 23 4.55 -0.26 -8.02
C VAL A 23 3.60 -1.46 -8.01
N GLU A 24 3.94 -2.53 -8.71
CA GLU A 24 3.26 -3.81 -8.58
C GLU A 24 4.24 -4.98 -8.68
N PHE A 25 4.05 -6.00 -7.85
CA PHE A 25 4.83 -7.25 -7.91
C PHE A 25 4.08 -8.41 -7.27
N ARG A 26 4.43 -9.64 -7.66
CA ARG A 26 3.84 -10.86 -7.09
C ARG A 26 4.47 -11.17 -5.73
N ALA A 27 3.65 -11.17 -4.69
CA ALA A 27 4.07 -11.55 -3.35
C ALA A 27 2.90 -12.13 -2.55
N GLY A 28 3.17 -13.16 -1.75
CA GLY A 28 2.21 -13.73 -0.82
C GLY A 28 2.32 -13.10 0.57
N LYS A 29 1.26 -13.20 1.37
CA LYS A 29 1.28 -12.78 2.77
C LYS A 29 1.92 -13.82 3.67
N MET A 30 2.37 -13.38 4.83
CA MET A 30 2.70 -14.27 5.93
C MET A 30 2.11 -13.72 7.22
N THR A 31 1.67 -14.62 8.08
CA THR A 31 1.06 -14.27 9.36
C THR A 31 1.99 -14.69 10.49
N LEU A 32 2.24 -13.79 11.42
CA LEU A 32 2.96 -14.09 12.65
C LEU A 32 1.99 -14.78 13.64
N LYS A 33 2.27 -16.02 14.01
CA LYS A 33 1.55 -16.76 15.06
C LYS A 33 2.51 -17.00 16.22
N GLY A 34 2.31 -16.28 17.32
CA GLY A 34 3.26 -16.26 18.44
C GLY A 34 4.61 -15.71 17.98
N SER A 35 5.65 -16.55 18.00
CA SER A 35 7.00 -16.22 17.50
C SER A 35 7.29 -16.73 16.09
N THR A 36 6.38 -17.49 15.47
CA THR A 36 6.62 -18.17 14.20
C THR A 36 5.87 -17.48 13.05
N VAL A 37 6.60 -17.06 12.03
CA VAL A 37 6.03 -16.50 10.79
C VAL A 37 5.64 -17.65 9.86
N THR A 38 4.34 -17.76 9.55
CA THR A 38 3.81 -18.81 8.67
C THR A 38 3.39 -18.19 7.33
N PRO A 39 3.90 -18.68 6.18
CA PRO A 39 3.49 -18.17 4.87
C PRO A 39 2.06 -18.60 4.52
N ASP A 40 1.31 -17.67 3.95
CA ASP A 40 0.06 -17.97 3.26
C ASP A 40 0.41 -18.61 1.89
N LYS A 41 -0.23 -19.74 1.59
CA LYS A 41 -0.04 -20.49 0.33
C LYS A 41 -0.65 -19.76 -0.88
N ARG A 42 -1.53 -18.78 -0.64
CA ARG A 42 -2.24 -18.07 -1.69
C ARG A 42 -1.30 -17.22 -2.55
N LYS A 43 -1.61 -17.14 -3.84
CA LYS A 43 -0.87 -16.32 -4.79
C LYS A 43 -1.39 -14.90 -4.69
N GLY A 44 -0.52 -13.96 -4.36
CA GLY A 44 -0.90 -12.58 -4.13
C GLY A 44 -0.19 -11.60 -5.06
N THR A 45 -0.75 -10.40 -5.14
CA THR A 45 -0.11 -9.24 -5.76
C THR A 45 -0.12 -8.11 -4.76
N VAL A 46 1.08 -7.59 -4.47
CA VAL A 46 1.24 -6.31 -3.78
C VAL A 46 1.27 -5.22 -4.83
N TYR A 47 0.56 -4.13 -4.57
CA TYR A 47 0.67 -2.94 -5.39
C TYR A 47 0.51 -1.67 -4.57
N ILE A 48 1.11 -0.59 -5.06
CA ILE A 48 0.94 0.75 -4.54
C ILE A 48 0.16 1.56 -5.56
N GLN A 49 -0.90 2.22 -5.11
CA GLN A 49 -1.62 3.19 -5.93
C GLN A 49 -1.70 4.53 -5.21
N GLN A 50 -1.71 5.60 -6.00
CA GLN A 50 -2.14 6.91 -5.53
C GLN A 50 -3.59 7.09 -5.96
N THR A 51 -4.46 7.40 -5.00
CA THR A 51 -5.88 7.69 -5.23
C THR A 51 -6.08 9.18 -5.53
N ASP A 52 -7.30 9.55 -5.95
CA ASP A 52 -7.63 10.92 -6.36
C ASP A 52 -7.55 11.94 -5.21
N ASP A 53 -7.65 11.45 -3.97
CA ASP A 53 -7.40 12.21 -2.73
C ASP A 53 -5.90 12.43 -2.43
N SER A 54 -5.03 12.02 -3.36
CA SER A 54 -3.57 12.09 -3.26
C SER A 54 -2.96 11.23 -2.14
N LEU A 55 -3.73 10.33 -1.53
CA LEU A 55 -3.23 9.40 -0.53
C LEU A 55 -2.55 8.19 -1.20
N ILE A 56 -1.54 7.63 -0.52
CA ILE A 56 -0.82 6.45 -0.98
C ILE A 56 -1.42 5.22 -0.31
N HIS A 57 -1.93 4.32 -1.14
CA HIS A 57 -2.50 3.05 -0.72
C HIS A 57 -1.50 1.93 -0.98
N PHE A 58 -1.13 1.21 0.08
CA PHE A 58 -0.45 -0.07 -0.01
C PHE A 58 -1.49 -1.18 0.05
N CYS A 59 -1.68 -1.89 -1.06
CA CYS A 59 -2.70 -2.90 -1.18
C CYS A 59 -2.11 -4.29 -1.39
N TRP A 60 -2.80 -5.30 -0.87
CA TRP A 60 -2.60 -6.70 -1.24
C TRP A 60 -3.89 -7.29 -1.77
N LYS A 61 -3.83 -7.92 -2.95
CA LYS A 61 -4.94 -8.66 -3.54
C LYS A 61 -4.61 -10.13 -3.76
N ASP A 62 -5.59 -10.98 -3.56
CA ASP A 62 -5.52 -12.37 -3.95
C ASP A 62 -5.63 -12.49 -5.48
N ARG A 63 -4.71 -13.22 -6.10
CA ARG A 63 -4.70 -13.45 -7.55
C ARG A 63 -5.72 -14.49 -7.98
N THR A 64 -6.14 -15.38 -7.09
CA THR A 64 -7.11 -16.42 -7.42
C THR A 64 -8.51 -15.82 -7.50
N SER A 65 -8.93 -15.09 -6.46
CA SER A 65 -10.25 -14.44 -6.43
C SER A 65 -10.28 -13.06 -7.10
N GLY A 66 -9.14 -12.36 -7.16
CA GLY A 66 -9.06 -10.98 -7.63
C GLY A 66 -9.45 -9.94 -6.56
N ASN A 67 -9.82 -10.38 -5.36
CA ASN A 67 -10.26 -9.50 -4.28
C ASN A 67 -9.09 -8.83 -3.57
N VAL A 68 -9.24 -7.53 -3.28
CA VAL A 68 -8.32 -6.78 -2.42
C VAL A 68 -8.68 -7.11 -0.97
N GLU A 69 -7.74 -7.73 -0.24
CA GLU A 69 -7.98 -8.09 1.16
C GLU A 69 -7.37 -7.07 2.13
N ASP A 70 -6.26 -6.45 1.75
CA ASP A 70 -5.61 -5.42 2.54
C ASP A 70 -5.52 -4.15 1.71
N ASP A 71 -6.02 -3.06 2.28
CA ASP A 71 -5.90 -1.71 1.73
C ASP A 71 -5.49 -0.77 2.86
N LEU A 72 -4.22 -0.35 2.84
CA LEU A 72 -3.62 0.42 3.91
C LEU A 72 -3.20 1.79 3.39
N ILE A 73 -3.74 2.84 4.00
CA ILE A 73 -3.27 4.20 3.76
C ILE A 73 -1.95 4.40 4.49
N ILE A 74 -0.94 4.83 3.74
CA ILE A 74 0.42 5.05 4.23
C ILE A 74 0.74 6.55 4.16
N PHE A 75 1.08 7.14 5.30
CA PHE A 75 1.68 8.47 5.34
C PHE A 75 3.20 8.38 5.17
N PRO A 76 3.86 9.47 4.73
CA PRO A 76 5.31 9.56 4.74
C PRO A 76 5.88 9.16 6.08
N ASP A 77 6.98 8.42 6.03
CA ASP A 77 7.71 8.00 7.22
C ASP A 77 6.96 7.08 8.18
N ASP A 78 5.69 6.73 7.95
CA ASP A 78 4.93 5.86 8.84
C ASP A 78 5.35 4.40 8.76
N CYS A 79 5.86 3.96 7.62
CA CYS A 79 6.26 2.58 7.43
C CYS A 79 7.61 2.46 6.74
N GLU A 80 8.31 1.38 7.04
CA GLU A 80 9.58 1.04 6.42
C GLU A 80 9.47 -0.35 5.79
N PHE A 81 9.72 -0.43 4.48
CA PHE A 81 9.77 -1.69 3.74
C PHE A 81 11.21 -2.21 3.68
N LYS A 82 11.48 -3.36 4.29
CA LYS A 82 12.83 -3.94 4.41
C LYS A 82 12.85 -5.43 4.14
N ARG A 83 13.98 -5.92 3.63
CA ARG A 83 14.26 -7.36 3.55
C ARG A 83 14.53 -7.94 4.94
N VAL A 84 14.00 -9.12 5.22
CA VAL A 84 14.22 -9.86 6.47
C VAL A 84 15.32 -10.89 6.25
N ASN A 85 16.55 -10.57 6.67
CA ASN A 85 17.71 -11.44 6.48
C ASN A 85 17.70 -12.70 7.39
N GLN A 86 16.89 -12.69 8.45
CA GLN A 86 16.77 -13.84 9.36
C GLN A 86 16.00 -15.02 8.75
N CYS A 87 15.22 -14.79 7.70
CA CYS A 87 14.51 -15.84 6.99
C CYS A 87 15.43 -16.41 5.90
N THR A 88 16.09 -17.53 6.18
CA THR A 88 17.01 -18.21 5.24
C THR A 88 16.27 -19.06 4.19
N THR A 89 15.01 -19.42 4.45
CA THR A 89 14.18 -20.29 3.60
C THR A 89 13.52 -19.58 2.42
N GLY A 90 13.75 -18.28 2.22
CA GLY A 90 13.17 -17.57 1.09
C GLY A 90 13.41 -16.07 1.06
N ARG A 91 12.71 -15.42 0.14
CA ARG A 91 12.78 -13.97 -0.10
C ARG A 91 11.67 -13.27 0.65
N VAL A 92 11.94 -12.98 1.92
CA VAL A 92 10.96 -12.39 2.84
C VAL A 92 11.24 -10.90 3.05
N TYR A 93 10.19 -10.11 2.98
CA TYR A 93 10.17 -8.68 3.22
C TYR A 93 9.16 -8.35 4.32
N VAL A 94 9.41 -7.26 5.04
CA VAL A 94 8.54 -6.76 6.08
C VAL A 94 8.18 -5.31 5.81
N LEU A 95 6.89 -5.01 5.89
CA LEU A 95 6.38 -3.65 6.05
C LEU A 95 6.22 -3.40 7.55
N LYS A 96 7.14 -2.62 8.12
CA LYS A 96 7.15 -2.29 9.54
C LYS A 96 6.57 -0.89 9.74
N PHE A 97 5.49 -0.78 10.50
CA PHE A 97 4.98 0.52 10.92
C PHE A 97 5.88 1.08 12.02
N LYS A 98 6.31 2.34 11.88
CA LYS A 98 7.08 3.08 12.90
C LYS A 98 6.18 3.45 14.07
N ALA A 99 4.94 3.86 13.78
CA ALA A 99 3.89 4.03 14.77
C ALA A 99 3.35 2.65 15.21
N GLY A 100 3.85 2.15 16.34
CA GLY A 100 3.40 0.90 16.96
C GLY A 100 4.27 -0.33 16.66
N SER A 101 3.72 -1.51 16.91
CA SER A 101 4.41 -2.80 16.76
C SER A 101 3.90 -3.65 15.58
N LYS A 102 3.02 -3.08 14.74
CA LYS A 102 2.44 -3.77 13.58
C LYS A 102 3.52 -4.08 12.55
N ARG A 103 3.61 -5.35 12.17
CA ARG A 103 4.53 -5.87 11.15
C ARG A 103 3.74 -6.73 10.19
N LEU A 104 3.84 -6.43 8.90
CA LEU A 104 3.25 -7.25 7.85
C LEU A 104 4.38 -7.91 7.07
N PHE A 105 4.30 -9.23 6.92
CA PHE A 105 5.35 -10.02 6.27
C PHE A 105 4.86 -10.47 4.89
N PHE A 106 5.75 -10.35 3.92
CA PHE A 106 5.49 -10.69 2.53
C PHE A 106 6.62 -11.56 1.98
N TRP A 107 6.29 -12.53 1.14
CA TRP A 107 7.27 -13.37 0.47
C TRP A 107 7.16 -13.25 -1.04
N MET A 108 8.28 -13.01 -1.72
CA MET A 108 8.31 -12.76 -3.16
C MET A 108 7.96 -14.01 -3.97
N GLN A 109 7.00 -13.86 -4.88
CA GLN A 109 6.50 -14.92 -5.78
C GLN A 109 6.92 -14.71 -7.24
N GLU A 110 7.68 -13.67 -7.56
CA GLU A 110 8.24 -13.48 -8.90
C GLU A 110 9.16 -14.66 -9.26
N PRO A 111 9.12 -15.17 -10.50
CA PRO A 111 9.92 -16.32 -10.90
C PRO A 111 11.42 -16.01 -10.95
N LYS A 112 11.78 -14.73 -11.11
CA LYS A 112 13.16 -14.23 -11.15
C LYS A 112 13.44 -13.36 -9.93
N THR A 113 14.71 -13.29 -9.54
CA THR A 113 15.16 -12.50 -8.38
C THR A 113 15.73 -11.15 -8.77
N ASP A 114 16.02 -10.94 -10.05
CA ASP A 114 16.79 -9.78 -10.57
C ASP A 114 16.17 -8.43 -10.21
N LYS A 115 14.84 -8.39 -10.03
CA LYS A 115 14.08 -7.17 -9.76
C LYS A 115 13.68 -7.00 -8.29
N ASP A 116 14.02 -7.94 -7.41
CA ASP A 116 13.54 -7.90 -6.02
C ASP A 116 14.03 -6.65 -5.27
N GLU A 117 15.28 -6.24 -5.52
CA GLU A 117 15.85 -5.01 -4.95
C GLU A 117 15.21 -3.74 -5.53
N GLU A 118 14.88 -3.77 -6.82
CA GLU A 118 14.17 -2.67 -7.48
C GLU A 118 12.75 -2.51 -6.91
N TYR A 119 12.01 -3.60 -6.75
CA TYR A 119 10.69 -3.58 -6.11
C TYR A 119 10.77 -3.07 -4.67
N CYS A 120 11.76 -3.52 -3.90
CA CYS A 120 11.96 -3.05 -2.53
C CYS A 120 12.25 -1.55 -2.49
N ARG A 121 13.17 -1.08 -3.33
CA ARG A 121 13.55 0.34 -3.41
C ARG A 121 12.37 1.18 -3.86
N ASN A 122 11.67 0.79 -4.91
CA ASN A 122 10.52 1.53 -5.42
C ASN A 122 9.41 1.57 -4.37
N THR A 123 9.07 0.44 -3.74
CA THR A 123 8.08 0.40 -2.64
C THR A 123 8.45 1.41 -1.55
N HIS A 124 9.69 1.34 -1.05
CA HIS A 124 10.19 2.26 -0.03
C HIS A 124 10.12 3.74 -0.47
N THR A 125 10.58 4.07 -1.67
CA THR A 125 10.55 5.44 -2.20
C THR A 125 9.13 5.99 -2.27
N HIS A 126 8.16 5.19 -2.72
CA HIS A 126 6.78 5.64 -2.86
C HIS A 126 6.09 5.79 -1.50
N THR A 127 6.44 4.97 -0.51
CA THR A 127 5.91 5.08 0.85
C THR A 127 6.58 6.17 1.69
N HIS A 128 7.83 6.56 1.38
CA HIS A 128 8.56 7.58 2.15
C HIS A 128 8.61 8.97 1.50
N THR A 129 8.92 9.06 0.21
CA THR A 129 9.40 10.32 -0.38
C THR A 129 8.30 11.11 -1.11
N LEU A 130 7.27 10.46 -1.63
CA LEU A 130 6.38 11.10 -2.61
C LEU A 130 5.35 12.09 -2.03
N THR A 131 5.04 12.06 -0.74
CA THR A 131 4.05 13.02 -0.20
C THR A 131 4.66 14.36 0.23
N VAL A 132 6.00 14.48 0.31
CA VAL A 132 6.66 15.76 0.63
C VAL A 132 6.41 16.79 -0.47
N MET A 133 6.26 16.37 -1.73
CA MET A 133 5.95 17.27 -2.84
C MET A 133 4.50 17.82 -2.83
N PHE A 134 3.58 17.18 -2.11
CA PHE A 134 2.17 17.60 -2.08
C PHE A 134 1.79 18.36 -0.80
N MET A 135 2.36 18.04 0.37
CA MET A 135 2.14 18.89 1.56
C MET A 135 2.65 20.33 1.37
N CYS A 136 3.68 20.53 0.55
CA CYS A 136 4.16 21.87 0.20
C CYS A 136 3.27 22.61 -0.83
N ARG A 137 2.30 21.94 -1.47
CA ARG A 137 1.50 22.52 -2.57
C ARG A 137 0.04 22.84 -2.24
N GLY A 138 -0.48 22.49 -1.06
CA GLY A 138 -1.81 22.97 -0.69
C GLY A 138 -2.39 22.32 0.56
N LEU A 139 -2.68 23.16 1.55
CA LEU A 139 -3.66 22.98 2.62
C LEU A 139 -3.68 21.65 3.40
N LYS A 140 -3.39 21.78 4.70
CA LYS A 140 -3.98 20.96 5.78
C LYS A 140 -5.49 20.80 5.56
N ALA A 141 -5.99 19.58 5.36
CA ALA A 141 -7.36 19.18 5.70
C ALA A 141 -7.53 17.64 5.70
N GLN A 142 -7.72 17.06 6.89
CA GLN A 142 -8.74 16.04 7.26
C GLN A 142 -9.03 14.89 6.25
N THR A 143 -9.03 13.60 6.56
CA THR A 143 -9.45 12.84 7.75
C THR A 143 -9.15 11.35 7.44
N HIS A 144 -8.47 10.59 8.31
CA HIS A 144 -8.57 9.13 8.26
C HIS A 144 -9.30 8.64 9.50
N GLN A 145 -10.58 8.29 9.34
CA GLN A 145 -11.28 7.45 10.29
C GLN A 145 -10.91 5.99 10.01
N HIS A 146 -10.36 5.29 11.01
CA HIS A 146 -10.95 4.01 11.37
C HIS A 146 -10.64 3.67 12.84
N MET A 147 -11.66 3.92 13.68
CA MET A 147 -12.06 3.12 14.84
C MET A 147 -10.96 2.42 15.67
N ASN A 148 -10.62 2.96 16.84
CA ASN A 148 -11.25 2.53 18.11
C ASN A 148 -10.63 3.24 19.35
N SER A 149 -11.51 3.96 20.07
CA SER A 149 -11.55 4.19 21.52
C SER A 149 -10.23 4.32 22.30
N SER A 150 -9.58 5.50 22.21
CA SER A 150 -8.83 6.14 23.32
C SER A 150 -8.12 7.45 22.91
N VAL A 151 -8.08 7.82 21.62
CA VAL A 151 -7.17 8.86 21.12
C VAL A 151 -7.81 10.27 21.00
N THR A 152 -9.07 10.44 21.41
CA THR A 152 -9.79 11.72 21.32
C THR A 152 -9.17 12.85 22.14
N LEU A 153 -8.20 12.59 23.02
CA LEU A 153 -7.58 13.62 23.85
C LEU A 153 -6.32 14.28 23.27
N SER A 154 -5.73 13.77 22.18
CA SER A 154 -4.47 14.33 21.65
C SER A 154 -4.64 15.34 20.50
N ILE A 155 -5.74 15.27 19.75
CA ILE A 155 -5.91 16.10 18.54
C ILE A 155 -6.26 17.55 18.91
N SER A 156 -6.93 17.80 20.04
CA SER A 156 -7.21 19.17 20.50
C SER A 156 -5.97 19.93 21.00
N LEU A 157 -4.88 19.24 21.38
CA LEU A 157 -3.67 19.92 21.85
C LEU A 157 -2.80 20.41 20.69
N LEU A 158 -2.92 19.79 19.50
CA LEU A 158 -2.13 20.17 18.34
C LEU A 158 -2.71 21.36 17.57
N SER A 159 -4.02 21.63 17.69
CA SER A 159 -4.63 22.86 17.15
C SER A 159 -4.31 24.11 17.98
N LEU A 160 -4.05 23.97 19.28
CA LEU A 160 -3.68 25.08 20.17
C LEU A 160 -2.22 25.53 20.05
N LEU A 161 -1.30 24.62 19.68
CA LEU A 161 0.11 24.97 19.46
C LEU A 161 0.37 25.71 18.14
N ILE A 162 -0.56 25.63 17.19
CA ILE A 162 -0.43 26.31 15.89
C ILE A 162 -0.91 27.77 15.96
N ASN A 163 -1.74 28.14 16.95
CA ASN A 163 -2.26 29.50 17.11
C ASN A 163 -1.41 30.40 18.04
N SER A 164 -0.27 29.94 18.56
CA SER A 164 0.52 30.71 19.54
C SER A 164 1.88 31.23 19.06
N THR A 165 2.23 31.10 17.78
CA THR A 165 3.51 31.64 17.26
C THR A 165 3.33 32.43 15.97
N HIS A 166 2.72 33.62 16.07
CA HIS A 166 3.40 34.89 15.82
C HIS A 166 2.40 36.08 15.89
N PRO A 167 2.46 36.87 16.97
CA PRO A 167 2.17 38.31 16.90
C PRO A 167 3.41 39.07 16.42
N TYR A 168 3.14 40.20 15.76
CA TYR A 168 4.02 41.25 15.20
C TYR A 168 4.71 40.95 13.85
#